data_AF-A0AAD7B1E7-F1
#
_entry.id   AF-A0AAD7B1E7-F1
#
_cell.length_a   1.000
_cell.length_b   1.000
_cell.length_c   1.000
_cell.angle_alpha   90.00
_cell.angle_beta   90.00
_cell.angle_gamma   90.00
#
_symmetry.space_group_name_H-M   'P 1'
#
loop_
_entity.id
_entity.type
_entity.pdbx_description
1 polymer ?
#
loop_
_entity_poly.entity_id
_entity_poly.type
_entity_poly.pdbx_seq_one_letter_code
_entity_poly.pdbx_strand_id
1 'polypeptide(L)'
;KSDECKELRGVAQLLKTKGPASSMHVADVSQEQQVTGMIEEVVDRHGSLDVMVANAGITMARKPSTPIAEGTVSNRTIDVNARGTFICYKYAGLQTVKQGGGGRIIVVQLSWCQQFQQCCVQGIATDWPYTASKFAVRWLTQSAALEFGQHGITVNAYAPGVIETPMRTSNFSF
;
A
#
# COMPACT_ATOMS: atom_id res chain seq x y z
N LYS A 1 9.22 -10.37 -12.70
CA LYS A 1 10.08 -9.62 -13.65
C LYS A 1 9.54 -9.56 -15.09
N SER A 2 9.32 -10.67 -15.81
CA SER A 2 8.81 -10.59 -17.22
C SER A 2 7.37 -10.06 -17.32
N ASP A 3 6.49 -10.46 -16.40
CA ASP A 3 5.06 -10.08 -16.45
C ASP A 3 4.76 -8.76 -15.71
N GLU A 4 5.48 -8.41 -14.63
CA GLU A 4 5.42 -7.06 -14.03
C GLU A 4 5.76 -5.96 -15.05
N CYS A 5 6.75 -6.21 -15.92
CA CYS A 5 7.06 -5.31 -17.02
C CYS A 5 5.93 -5.21 -18.05
N LYS A 6 5.08 -6.24 -18.23
CA LYS A 6 3.93 -6.18 -19.14
C LYS A 6 2.76 -5.41 -18.53
N GLU A 7 2.44 -5.65 -17.26
CA GLU A 7 1.36 -4.94 -16.57
C GLU A 7 1.66 -3.44 -16.46
N LEU A 8 2.89 -3.07 -16.08
CA LEU A 8 3.32 -1.68 -16.05
C LEU A 8 3.28 -1.02 -17.45
N ARG A 9 3.62 -1.76 -18.51
CA ARG A 9 3.46 -1.27 -19.90
C ARG A 9 2.00 -1.05 -20.27
N GLY A 10 1.10 -1.93 -19.86
CA GLY A 10 -0.34 -1.78 -20.08
C GLY A 10 -0.88 -0.51 -19.42
N VAL A 11 -0.49 -0.25 -18.17
CA VAL A 11 -0.84 0.99 -17.46
C VAL A 11 -0.21 2.20 -18.14
N ALA A 12 1.08 2.16 -18.51
CA ALA A 12 1.73 3.25 -19.22
C ALA A 12 1.01 3.61 -20.54
N GLN A 13 0.51 2.60 -21.26
CA GLN A 13 -0.23 2.81 -22.49
C GLN A 13 -1.62 3.40 -22.24
N LEU A 14 -2.30 2.97 -21.17
CA LEU A 14 -3.55 3.60 -20.72
C LEU A 14 -3.33 5.06 -20.33
N LEU A 15 -2.26 5.37 -19.59
CA LEU A 15 -1.93 6.73 -19.17
C LEU A 15 -1.75 7.67 -20.38
N LYS A 16 -1.11 7.20 -21.46
CA LYS A 16 -1.02 7.97 -22.72
C LYS A 16 -2.39 8.40 -23.28
N THR A 17 -3.44 7.61 -23.05
CA THR A 17 -4.81 7.95 -23.49
C THR A 17 -5.52 8.94 -22.56
N LYS A 18 -5.05 9.10 -21.31
CA LYS A 18 -5.58 10.04 -20.33
C LYS A 18 -4.98 11.45 -20.45
N GLY A 19 -3.98 11.62 -21.30
CA GLY A 19 -3.39 12.91 -21.65
C GLY A 19 -1.97 13.13 -21.08
N PRO A 20 -1.33 14.26 -21.44
CA PRO A 20 0.07 14.56 -21.12
C PRO A 20 0.34 14.77 -19.62
N ALA A 21 -0.71 14.96 -18.81
CA ALA A 21 -0.63 15.16 -17.37
C ALA A 21 -0.42 13.85 -16.58
N SER A 22 -0.11 12.74 -17.25
CA SER A 22 0.14 11.44 -16.60
C SER A 22 1.59 11.01 -16.75
N SER A 23 2.14 10.41 -15.70
CA SER A 23 3.50 9.86 -15.69
C SER A 23 3.54 8.52 -14.97
N MET A 24 4.59 7.76 -15.22
CA MET A 24 4.84 6.48 -14.58
C MET A 24 6.22 6.51 -13.93
N HIS A 25 6.26 6.06 -12.68
CA HIS A 25 7.47 5.97 -11.86
C HIS A 25 7.53 4.56 -11.27
N VAL A 26 8.71 3.94 -11.31
CA VAL A 26 8.89 2.57 -10.82
C VAL A 26 9.60 2.63 -9.47
N ALA A 27 8.92 2.16 -8.42
CA ALA A 27 9.46 2.13 -7.07
C ALA A 27 8.99 0.88 -6.31
N ASP A 28 9.91 0.26 -5.58
CA ASP A 28 9.59 -0.70 -4.52
C ASP A 28 9.32 0.06 -3.22
N VAL A 29 8.08 -0.01 -2.74
CA VAL A 29 7.66 0.69 -1.50
C VAL A 29 8.42 0.22 -0.27
N SER A 30 9.05 -0.96 -0.29
CA SER A 30 9.92 -1.41 0.80
C SER A 30 11.27 -0.69 0.82
N GLN A 31 11.63 0.07 -0.21
CA GLN A 31 12.91 0.78 -0.34
C GLN A 31 12.66 2.28 -0.17
N GLU A 32 13.12 2.81 0.97
CA GLU A 32 12.79 4.19 1.39
C GLU A 32 13.22 5.23 0.34
N GLN A 33 14.42 5.08 -0.19
CA GLN A 33 15.00 5.97 -1.20
C GLN A 33 14.21 5.94 -2.54
N GLN A 34 13.58 4.81 -2.88
CA GLN A 34 12.77 4.73 -4.10
C GLN A 34 11.44 5.45 -3.92
N VAL A 35 10.86 5.43 -2.71
CA VAL A 35 9.64 6.17 -2.43
C VAL A 35 9.89 7.68 -2.41
N THR A 36 11.01 8.12 -1.82
CA THR A 36 11.36 9.55 -1.84
C THR A 36 11.61 10.04 -3.27
N GLY A 37 12.40 9.30 -4.05
CA GLY A 37 12.68 9.66 -5.44
C GLY A 37 11.40 9.69 -6.28
N MET A 38 10.49 8.73 -6.11
CA MET A 38 9.18 8.75 -6.79
C MET A 38 8.38 10.01 -6.46
N ILE A 39 8.33 10.43 -5.19
CA ILE A 39 7.59 11.63 -4.77
C ILE A 39 8.23 12.89 -5.34
N GLU A 40 9.56 12.99 -5.30
CA GLU A 40 10.32 14.11 -5.88
C GLU A 40 10.04 14.23 -7.38
N GLU A 41 10.14 13.13 -8.13
CA GLU A 41 9.86 13.11 -9.57
C GLU A 41 8.40 13.48 -9.90
N VAL A 42 7.44 13.11 -9.05
CA VAL A 42 6.02 13.51 -9.20
C VAL A 42 5.88 15.01 -9.01
N VAL A 43 6.47 15.57 -7.96
CA VAL A 43 6.38 17.01 -7.66
C VAL A 43 7.10 17.83 -8.72
N ASP A 44 8.28 17.42 -9.16
CA ASP A 44 9.04 18.11 -10.21
C ASP A 44 8.27 18.14 -11.54
N ARG A 45 7.54 17.06 -11.84
CA ARG A 45 6.80 16.94 -13.10
C ARG A 45 5.43 17.60 -13.07
N HIS A 46 4.72 17.51 -11.96
CA HIS A 46 3.31 17.90 -11.84
C HIS A 46 3.07 19.12 -10.94
N GLY A 47 4.09 19.58 -10.23
CA GLY A 47 4.08 20.77 -9.38
C GLY A 47 3.72 20.52 -7.91
N SER A 48 2.89 19.51 -7.63
CA SER A 48 2.42 19.20 -6.28
C SER A 48 2.12 17.72 -6.08
N LEU A 49 2.17 17.29 -4.83
CA LEU A 49 1.51 16.07 -4.36
C LEU A 49 0.27 16.43 -3.53
N ASP A 50 -0.92 16.17 -4.07
CA ASP A 50 -2.19 16.46 -3.41
C ASP A 50 -2.83 15.22 -2.77
N VAL A 51 -2.66 14.06 -3.43
CA VAL A 51 -3.25 12.78 -3.01
C VAL A 51 -2.23 11.66 -3.14
N MET A 52 -2.04 10.89 -2.06
CA MET A 52 -1.28 9.63 -2.07
C MET A 52 -2.23 8.46 -1.86
N VAL A 53 -2.21 7.47 -2.77
CA VAL A 53 -2.91 6.19 -2.57
C VAL A 53 -1.88 5.09 -2.33
N ALA A 54 -1.63 4.78 -1.05
CA ALA A 54 -0.74 3.71 -0.62
C ALA A 54 -1.41 2.32 -0.82
N ASN A 55 -1.56 1.91 -2.08
CA ASN A 55 -2.26 0.66 -2.44
C ASN A 55 -1.36 -0.57 -2.46
N ALA A 56 -0.04 -0.41 -2.63
CA ALA A 56 0.88 -1.52 -2.82
C ALA A 56 0.80 -2.53 -1.67
N GLY A 57 0.63 -3.80 -2.01
CA GLY A 57 0.55 -4.88 -1.03
C GLY A 57 0.65 -6.25 -1.68
N ILE A 58 1.16 -7.21 -0.92
CA ILE A 58 1.33 -8.60 -1.32
C ILE A 58 0.67 -9.52 -0.30
N THR A 59 0.14 -10.65 -0.79
CA THR A 59 -0.13 -11.84 0.01
C THR A 59 0.69 -12.96 -0.61
N MET A 60 1.40 -13.71 0.23
CA MET A 60 2.18 -14.86 -0.21
C MET A 60 1.37 -16.09 0.16
N ALA A 61 0.65 -16.67 -0.80
CA ALA A 61 -0.19 -17.84 -0.55
C ALA A 61 0.63 -18.97 0.06
N ARG A 62 0.18 -19.47 1.21
CA ARG A 62 0.67 -20.72 1.75
C ARG A 62 0.06 -21.88 0.96
N LYS A 63 0.91 -22.85 0.60
CA LYS A 63 0.42 -24.22 0.47
C LYS A 63 0.02 -24.70 1.88
N PRO A 64 -1.14 -25.35 2.07
CA PRO A 64 -1.62 -25.78 3.40
C PRO A 64 -0.64 -26.66 4.19
N SER A 65 0.37 -27.24 3.52
CA SER A 65 1.27 -28.26 4.06
C SER A 65 2.66 -27.77 4.49
N THR A 66 2.98 -26.48 4.41
CA THR A 66 4.34 -26.02 4.74
C THR A 66 4.48 -25.65 6.23
N PRO A 67 5.41 -26.28 6.98
CA PRO A 67 5.73 -25.87 8.35
C PRO A 67 6.19 -24.41 8.37
N ILE A 68 5.91 -23.73 9.49
CA ILE A 68 6.37 -22.38 9.89
C ILE A 68 7.26 -21.71 8.83
N ALA A 69 6.65 -20.82 8.05
CA ALA A 69 7.28 -20.09 6.94
C ALA A 69 8.73 -19.71 7.25
N GLU A 70 9.63 -20.07 6.34
CA GLU A 70 11.00 -19.54 6.27
C GLU A 70 10.94 -18.03 6.54
N GLY A 71 11.70 -17.53 7.53
CA GLY A 71 11.56 -16.16 8.05
C GLY A 71 11.64 -15.06 6.98
N THR A 72 12.28 -15.36 5.84
CA THR A 72 12.39 -14.48 4.66
C THR A 72 11.05 -14.13 4.02
N VAL A 73 10.11 -15.08 3.92
CA VAL A 73 8.78 -14.87 3.31
C VAL A 73 7.90 -13.98 4.20
N SER A 74 8.00 -14.17 5.52
CA SER A 74 7.30 -13.33 6.51
C SER A 74 7.81 -11.89 6.48
N ASN A 75 9.14 -11.71 6.40
CA ASN A 75 9.76 -10.39 6.39
C ASN A 75 9.30 -9.57 5.19
N ARG A 76 9.29 -10.15 3.98
CA ARG A 76 8.88 -9.40 2.78
C ARG A 76 7.44 -8.91 2.85
N THR A 77 6.52 -9.69 3.44
CA THR A 77 5.11 -9.28 3.61
C THR A 77 5.00 -8.08 4.55
N ILE A 78 5.72 -8.11 5.67
CA ILE A 78 5.76 -6.99 6.62
C ILE A 78 6.44 -5.76 5.99
N ASP A 79 7.56 -5.97 5.29
CA ASP A 79 8.34 -4.90 4.66
C ASP A 79 7.53 -4.15 3.60
N VAL A 80 6.76 -4.86 2.77
CA VAL A 80 5.93 -4.23 1.74
C VAL A 80 4.67 -3.64 2.34
N ASN A 81 3.88 -4.44 3.07
CA ASN A 81 2.53 -4.05 3.46
C ASN A 81 2.50 -3.07 4.64
N ALA A 82 3.42 -3.21 5.61
CA ALA A 82 3.44 -2.37 6.81
C ALA A 82 4.52 -1.29 6.69
N ARG A 83 5.80 -1.67 6.57
CA ARG A 83 6.90 -0.71 6.49
C ARG A 83 6.78 0.17 5.24
N GLY A 84 6.45 -0.41 4.10
CA GLY A 84 6.24 0.36 2.86
C GLY A 84 5.10 1.37 2.96
N THR A 85 3.98 0.99 3.60
CA THR A 85 2.88 1.92 3.91
C THR A 85 3.34 3.06 4.81
N PHE A 86 4.09 2.75 5.88
CA PHE A 86 4.64 3.77 6.78
C PHE A 86 5.53 4.77 6.03
N ILE A 87 6.45 4.28 5.18
CA ILE A 87 7.32 5.12 4.35
C ILE A 87 6.47 6.02 3.44
N CYS A 88 5.48 5.46 2.76
CA CYS A 88 4.56 6.22 1.90
C CYS A 88 3.86 7.34 2.68
N TYR A 89 3.34 7.05 3.87
CA TYR A 89 2.68 8.05 4.72
C TYR A 89 3.62 9.16 5.14
N LYS A 90 4.79 8.78 5.66
CA LYS A 90 5.81 9.70 6.13
C LYS A 90 6.17 10.71 5.04
N TYR A 91 6.56 10.24 3.86
CA TYR A 91 7.05 11.14 2.83
C TYR A 91 5.93 11.88 2.09
N ALA A 92 4.75 11.28 1.90
CA ALA A 92 3.62 12.01 1.36
C ALA A 92 3.16 13.13 2.32
N GLY A 93 3.08 12.83 3.61
CA GLY A 93 2.75 13.82 4.64
C GLY A 93 3.76 14.95 4.70
N LEU A 94 5.05 14.64 4.80
CA LEU A 94 6.13 15.64 4.80
C LEU A 94 6.11 16.52 3.55
N GLN A 95 5.95 15.93 2.36
CA GLN A 95 5.88 16.67 1.11
C GLN A 95 4.64 17.58 1.06
N THR A 96 3.49 17.10 1.51
CA THR A 96 2.25 17.90 1.57
C THR A 96 2.39 19.06 2.57
N VAL A 97 3.00 18.82 3.73
CA VAL A 97 3.29 19.88 4.72
C VAL A 97 4.21 20.94 4.11
N LYS A 98 5.27 20.52 3.41
CA LYS A 98 6.21 21.43 2.71
C LYS A 98 5.51 22.31 1.67
N GLN A 99 4.43 21.83 1.06
CA GLN A 99 3.61 22.56 0.09
C GLN A 99 2.56 23.49 0.72
N GLY A 100 2.48 23.57 2.06
CA GLY A 100 1.49 24.40 2.77
C GLY A 100 0.32 23.62 3.40
N GLY A 101 0.37 22.29 3.38
CA GLY A 101 -0.67 21.43 3.92
C GLY A 101 -1.84 21.20 2.96
N GLY A 102 -2.95 20.67 3.48
CA GLY A 102 -4.16 20.46 2.68
C GLY A 102 -4.05 19.35 1.63
N GLY A 103 -3.97 18.09 2.06
CA GLY A 103 -3.90 16.94 1.15
C GLY A 103 -4.61 15.69 1.67
N ARG A 104 -4.51 14.57 0.94
CA ARG A 104 -5.20 13.32 1.27
C ARG A 104 -4.25 12.13 1.15
N ILE A 105 -4.23 11.28 2.17
CA ILE A 105 -3.55 9.98 2.12
C ILE A 105 -4.62 8.90 2.26
N ILE A 106 -4.63 7.95 1.33
CA ILE A 106 -5.60 6.87 1.25
C ILE A 106 -4.85 5.55 1.20
N VAL A 107 -5.31 4.55 1.94
CA VAL A 107 -4.70 3.22 1.98
C VAL A 107 -5.71 2.11 1.80
N VAL A 108 -5.26 1.00 1.23
CA VAL A 108 -6.02 -0.25 1.22
C VAL A 108 -5.80 -1.05 2.51
N GLN A 109 -6.87 -1.18 3.29
CA GLN A 109 -6.93 -2.08 4.46
C GLN A 109 -7.68 -3.37 4.13
N LEU A 110 -7.77 -4.28 5.11
CA LEU A 110 -8.50 -5.52 4.95
C LEU A 110 -9.93 -5.38 5.51
N SER A 111 -10.97 -5.66 4.72
CA SER A 111 -12.37 -5.70 5.20
C SER A 111 -12.66 -6.73 6.28
N TRP A 112 -11.92 -7.84 6.30
CA TRP A 112 -12.10 -8.89 7.32
C TRP A 112 -11.90 -8.36 8.74
N CYS A 113 -11.14 -7.28 8.91
CA CYS A 113 -10.97 -6.57 10.19
C CYS A 113 -12.23 -5.79 10.63
N GLN A 114 -13.20 -5.55 9.73
CA GLN A 114 -14.44 -4.84 10.02
C GLN A 114 -15.66 -5.77 10.05
N GLN A 115 -15.76 -6.75 9.15
CA GLN A 115 -16.87 -7.70 9.10
C GLN A 115 -16.93 -8.58 10.37
N PHE A 116 -15.77 -8.82 10.99
CA PHE A 116 -15.66 -9.46 12.28
C PHE A 116 -15.16 -8.44 13.29
N GLN A 117 -16.05 -7.59 13.79
CA GLN A 117 -15.80 -6.84 15.03
C GLN A 117 -15.43 -7.78 16.21
N GLN A 118 -15.68 -9.10 16.07
CA GLN A 118 -15.20 -10.17 16.97
C GLN A 118 -13.77 -10.65 16.68
N CYS A 119 -13.18 -10.42 15.50
CA CYS A 119 -11.79 -10.77 15.20
C CYS A 119 -10.77 -9.75 15.70
N CYS A 120 -11.20 -8.62 16.28
CA CYS A 120 -10.34 -7.83 17.17
C CYS A 120 -9.93 -8.61 18.43
N VAL A 121 -10.49 -9.82 18.65
CA VAL A 121 -10.22 -10.69 19.80
C VAL A 121 -9.60 -12.04 19.38
N GLN A 122 -9.57 -12.41 18.09
CA GLN A 122 -9.16 -13.75 17.67
C GLN A 122 -8.42 -13.76 16.33
N GLY A 123 -7.23 -14.38 16.31
CA GLY A 123 -6.38 -14.49 15.12
C GLY A 123 -6.94 -15.44 14.07
N ILE A 124 -6.51 -15.25 12.82
CA ILE A 124 -6.88 -16.11 11.69
C ILE A 124 -5.81 -17.19 11.50
N ALA A 125 -6.21 -18.44 11.55
CA ALA A 125 -5.36 -19.54 11.12
C ALA A 125 -5.13 -19.44 9.61
N THR A 126 -3.87 -19.49 9.17
CA THR A 126 -3.36 -19.64 7.76
C THR A 126 -2.65 -18.44 7.09
N ASP A 127 -2.68 -17.20 7.59
CA ASP A 127 -1.85 -16.10 7.00
C ASP A 127 -1.53 -14.97 8.01
N TRP A 128 -0.79 -15.30 9.06
CA TRP A 128 -0.49 -14.37 10.16
C TRP A 128 0.41 -13.17 9.78
N PRO A 129 1.41 -13.26 8.87
CA PRO A 129 2.20 -12.08 8.48
C PRO A 129 1.37 -11.07 7.70
N TYR A 130 0.53 -11.54 6.77
CA TYR A 130 -0.39 -10.67 6.04
C TYR A 130 -1.40 -10.01 7.00
N THR A 131 -2.00 -10.82 7.90
CA THR A 131 -2.92 -10.32 8.93
C THR A 131 -2.26 -9.26 9.80
N ALA A 132 -1.10 -9.56 10.38
CA ALA A 132 -0.33 -8.62 11.21
C ALA A 132 -0.03 -7.32 10.44
N SER A 133 0.39 -7.43 9.18
CA SER A 133 0.69 -6.26 8.35
C SER A 133 -0.53 -5.36 8.13
N LYS A 134 -1.72 -5.92 7.91
CA LYS A 134 -2.95 -5.14 7.68
C LYS A 134 -3.50 -4.53 8.97
N PHE A 135 -3.32 -5.18 10.12
CA PHE A 135 -3.59 -4.56 11.42
C PHE A 135 -2.61 -3.41 11.71
N ALA A 136 -1.33 -3.55 11.35
CA ALA A 136 -0.37 -2.44 11.45
C ALA A 136 -0.84 -1.24 10.61
N VAL A 137 -1.31 -1.46 9.37
CA VAL A 137 -1.87 -0.39 8.53
C VAL A 137 -3.06 0.32 9.20
N ARG A 138 -3.93 -0.41 9.91
CA ARG A 138 -5.01 0.20 10.71
C ARG A 138 -4.47 1.21 11.70
N TRP A 139 -3.49 0.80 12.51
CA TRP A 139 -2.92 1.68 13.52
C TRP A 139 -2.15 2.85 12.91
N LEU A 140 -1.32 2.59 11.89
CA LEU A 140 -0.60 3.62 11.14
C LEU A 140 -1.54 4.70 10.59
N THR A 141 -2.71 4.31 10.09
CA THR A 141 -3.70 5.25 9.53
C THR A 141 -4.25 6.18 10.61
N GLN A 142 -4.60 5.63 11.77
CA GLN A 142 -5.10 6.42 12.89
C GLN A 142 -4.02 7.36 13.45
N SER A 143 -2.80 6.85 13.65
CA SER A 143 -1.68 7.67 14.12
C SER A 143 -1.33 8.80 13.15
N ALA A 144 -1.21 8.50 11.85
CA ALA A 144 -0.91 9.51 10.85
C ALA A 144 -2.03 10.55 10.68
N ALA A 145 -3.31 10.15 10.83
CA ALA A 145 -4.42 11.10 10.83
C ALA A 145 -4.33 12.11 11.99
N LEU A 146 -3.96 11.64 13.19
CA LEU A 146 -3.79 12.50 14.36
C LEU A 146 -2.58 13.44 14.20
N GLU A 147 -1.47 12.92 13.67
CA GLU A 147 -0.23 13.69 13.52
C GLU A 147 -0.35 14.76 12.43
N PHE A 148 -0.86 14.40 11.26
CA PHE A 148 -0.95 15.31 10.11
C PHE A 148 -2.23 16.15 10.07
N GLY A 149 -3.21 15.86 10.92
CA GLY A 149 -4.49 16.59 10.96
C GLY A 149 -4.33 18.09 11.22
N GLN A 150 -3.33 18.48 12.02
CA GLN A 150 -3.00 19.90 12.28
C GLN A 150 -2.55 20.66 11.01
N HIS A 151 -2.14 19.94 9.96
CA HIS A 151 -1.74 20.50 8.67
C HIS A 151 -2.86 20.42 7.61
N GLY A 152 -4.10 20.11 8.02
CA GLY A 152 -5.23 19.97 7.10
C GLY A 152 -5.15 18.74 6.19
N ILE A 153 -4.31 17.76 6.53
CA ILE A 153 -4.15 16.50 5.80
C ILE A 153 -5.06 15.45 6.41
N THR A 154 -5.84 14.74 5.58
CA THR A 154 -6.62 13.60 6.05
C THR A 154 -5.96 12.29 5.67
N VAL A 155 -6.01 11.31 6.56
CA VAL A 155 -5.49 9.95 6.32
C VAL A 155 -6.63 8.97 6.55
N ASN A 156 -7.01 8.25 5.50
CA ASN A 156 -8.17 7.35 5.53
C ASN A 156 -7.82 5.98 4.94
N ALA A 157 -8.58 4.98 5.35
CA ALA A 157 -8.48 3.65 4.80
C ALA A 157 -9.80 3.21 4.19
N TYR A 158 -9.72 2.54 3.04
CA TYR A 158 -10.83 1.79 2.50
C TYR A 158 -10.57 0.30 2.71
N ALA A 159 -11.61 -0.44 3.04
CA ALA A 159 -11.51 -1.83 3.45
C ALA A 159 -12.33 -2.70 2.47
N PRO A 160 -11.74 -3.08 1.31
CA PRO A 160 -12.43 -3.91 0.32
C PRO A 160 -12.65 -5.33 0.82
N GLY A 161 -13.77 -5.92 0.41
CA GLY A 161 -14.07 -7.35 0.47
C GLY A 161 -13.09 -8.19 -0.35
N VAL A 162 -13.49 -9.41 -0.70
CA VAL A 162 -12.77 -10.20 -1.70
C VAL A 162 -12.91 -9.50 -3.06
N ILE A 163 -11.79 -9.13 -3.69
CA ILE A 163 -11.76 -8.51 -5.01
C ILE A 163 -11.14 -9.48 -6.02
N GLU A 164 -11.74 -9.58 -7.21
CA GLU A 164 -11.21 -10.37 -8.31
C GLU A 164 -10.02 -9.67 -8.95
N THR A 165 -8.83 -10.06 -8.51
CA THR A 165 -7.55 -9.60 -9.04
C THR A 165 -6.58 -10.77 -9.16
N PRO A 166 -5.46 -10.61 -9.89
CA PRO A 166 -4.40 -11.61 -9.92
C PRO A 166 -3.94 -12.05 -8.53
N MET A 167 -3.97 -11.16 -7.54
CA MET A 167 -3.64 -11.47 -6.13
C MET A 167 -4.50 -12.61 -5.55
N ARG A 168 -5.74 -12.79 -6.03
CA ARG A 168 -6.61 -13.92 -5.67
C ARG A 168 -6.41 -15.11 -6.61
N THR A 169 -6.42 -14.87 -7.92
CA THR A 169 -6.46 -15.97 -8.90
C THR A 169 -5.14 -16.72 -9.06
N SER A 170 -3.99 -16.09 -8.81
CA SER A 170 -2.68 -16.76 -8.82
C SER A 170 -2.38 -17.53 -7.53
N ASN A 171 -3.02 -17.13 -6.44
CA ASN A 171 -2.80 -17.63 -5.09
C ASN A 171 -3.79 -18.74 -4.68
N PHE A 172 -4.92 -18.85 -5.38
CA PHE A 172 -5.94 -19.87 -5.18
C PHE A 172 -6.29 -20.52 -6.52
N SER A 173 -5.41 -21.39 -7.01
CA SER A 173 -5.78 -22.36 -8.04
C SER A 173 -6.50 -23.51 -7.35
N PHE A 174 -7.77 -23.74 -7.70
CA PHE A 174 -8.48 -24.97 -7.38
C PHE A 174 -7.99 -26.12 -8.27
#